data_AF-A0A9Q0D6Z1-F1
#
_entry.id   AF-A0A9Q0D6Z1-F1
#
_cell.length_a   1.000
_cell.length_b   1.000
_cell.length_c   1.000
_cell.angle_alpha   90.00
_cell.angle_beta   90.00
_cell.angle_gamma   90.00
#
_symmetry.space_group_name_H-M   'P 1'
#
loop_
_entity.id
_entity.type
_entity.pdbx_description
1 polymer ?
#
loop_
_entity_poly.entity_id
_entity_poly.type
_entity_poly.pdbx_seq_one_letter_code
_entity_poly.pdbx_strand_id
1 'polypeptide(L)' 'MSVVLVQVTGKLLQSSLTKEGETVLLDQRNVSFQVDPSSDSPFLILPLTFYHTMDHSSPLRAWAAK' A
#
# COMPACT_ATOMS: atom_id res chain seq x y z
N MET A 1 6.64 -8.90 -27.90
CA MET A 1 5.81 -9.40 -26.80
C MET A 1 5.74 -8.29 -25.77
N SER A 2 4.63 -7.56 -25.72
CA SER A 2 4.46 -6.44 -24.78
C SER A 2 4.07 -7.01 -23.43
N VAL A 3 4.93 -6.86 -22.42
CA VAL A 3 4.59 -7.18 -21.04
C VAL A 3 3.60 -6.11 -20.55
N VAL A 4 2.36 -6.51 -20.29
CA VAL A 4 1.42 -5.67 -19.56
C VAL A 4 1.88 -5.67 -18.11
N LEU A 5 2.45 -4.57 -17.65
CA LEU A 5 2.79 -4.41 -16.24
C LEU A 5 1.50 -4.23 -15.45
N VAL A 6 1.17 -5.22 -14.60
CA VAL A 6 0.08 -5.09 -13.64
C VAL A 6 0.53 -4.11 -12.56
N GLN A 7 -0.20 -3.01 -12.42
CA GLN A 7 0.04 -2.04 -11.36
C GLN A 7 -0.97 -2.24 -10.24
N VAL A 8 -0.50 -2.58 -9.05
CA VAL A 8 -1.33 -2.65 -7.84
C VAL A 8 -1.18 -1.35 -7.07
N THR A 9 -2.30 -0.80 -6.61
CA THR A 9 -2.35 0.35 -5.71
C THR A 9 -3.12 -0.02 -4.46
N GLY A 10 -2.68 0.49 -3.32
CA GLY A 10 -3.46 0.43 -2.10
C GLY A 10 -3.53 1.79 -1.42
N LYS A 11 -4.57 1.95 -0.60
CA LYS A 11 -4.81 3.17 0.16
C LYS A 11 -5.14 2.82 1.60
N LEU A 12 -4.58 3.58 2.52
CA LEU A 12 -5.02 3.62 3.90
C LEU A 12 -6.18 4.61 4.02
N LEU A 13 -7.32 4.11 4.46
CA LEU A 13 -8.53 4.89 4.69
C LEU A 13 -8.74 5.06 6.19
N GLN A 14 -8.80 6.30 6.68
CA GLN A 14 -9.09 6.58 8.09
C GLN A 14 -9.69 7.97 8.27
N SER A 15 -10.40 8.19 9.37
CA SER A 15 -10.72 9.54 9.81
C SER A 15 -9.46 10.23 10.34
N SER A 16 -9.29 11.52 10.06
CA SER A 16 -8.18 12.31 10.58
C SER A 16 -8.63 13.72 10.98
N LEU A 17 -7.76 14.42 11.72
CA LEU A 17 -7.89 15.85 11.97
C LEU A 17 -6.82 16.59 11.17
N THR A 18 -7.19 17.69 10.53
CA THR A 18 -6.21 18.59 9.91
C THR A 18 -5.42 19.32 10.99
N LYS A 19 -4.35 20.02 10.60
CA LYS A 19 -3.55 20.83 11.54
C LYS A 19 -4.37 21.99 12.12
N GLU A 20 -5.39 22.41 11.39
CA GLU A 20 -6.32 23.48 11.69
C GLU A 20 -7.51 23.00 12.55
N GLY A 21 -7.59 21.70 12.85
CA GLY A 21 -8.61 21.12 13.72
C GLY A 21 -9.89 20.67 13.01
N GLU A 22 -9.92 20.69 11.67
CA GLU A 22 -11.06 20.20 10.90
C GLU A 22 -11.09 18.68 10.86
N THR A 23 -12.28 18.08 10.92
CA THR A 23 -12.45 16.64 10.80
C THR A 23 -12.56 16.21 9.34
N VAL A 24 -11.65 15.34 8.92
CA VAL A 24 -11.73 14.64 7.64
C VAL A 24 -12.29 13.24 7.89
N LEU A 25 -13.53 13.01 7.44
CA LEU A 25 -14.22 11.72 7.66
C LEU A 25 -13.50 10.55 6.96
N LEU A 26 -12.91 10.80 5.80
CA LEU A 26 -12.22 9.81 4.99
C LEU A 26 -10.93 10.40 4.38
N ASP A 27 -9.87 10.43 5.19
CA ASP A 27 -8.51 10.66 4.70
C ASP A 27 -8.00 9.41 3.97
N GLN A 28 -7.35 9.63 2.83
CA GLN A 28 -6.84 8.57 1.97
C GLN A 28 -5.35 8.79 1.70
N ARG A 29 -4.52 7.90 2.24
CA ARG A 29 -3.06 7.95 2.03
C ARG A 29 -2.63 6.78 1.16
N ASN A 30 -1.82 7.05 0.14
CA ASN A 30 -1.29 6.01 -0.73
C ASN A 30 -0.37 5.07 0.05
N VAL A 31 -0.46 3.79 -0.24
CA VAL A 31 0.41 2.75 0.32
C VAL A 31 1.04 2.01 -0.86
N SER A 32 2.36 2.09 -0.96
CA SER A 32 3.13 1.41 -2.00
C SER A 32 3.28 -0.07 -1.65
N PHE A 33 2.90 -0.96 -2.56
CA PHE A 33 3.07 -2.41 -2.39
C PHE A 33 4.18 -2.93 -3.31
N GLN A 34 4.93 -3.88 -2.79
CA GLN A 34 5.91 -4.68 -3.52
C GLN A 34 5.32 -6.07 -3.73
N VAL A 35 5.77 -6.76 -4.76
CA VAL A 35 5.43 -8.16 -5.02
C VAL A 35 6.62 -9.01 -4.62
N ASP A 36 6.37 -10.15 -3.97
CA ASP A 36 7.43 -11.14 -3.73
C ASP A 36 7.88 -11.71 -5.10
N PRO A 37 9.16 -11.57 -5.49
CA PRO A 37 9.65 -12.04 -6.77
C PRO A 37 9.74 -13.57 -6.87
N SER A 38 9.38 -14.34 -5.83
CA SER A 38 9.45 -15.81 -5.85
C SER A 38 8.58 -16.47 -6.94
N SER A 39 7.75 -15.70 -7.63
CA SER A 39 7.01 -16.12 -8.83
C SER A 39 7.75 -15.65 -10.08
N ASP A 40 8.41 -16.58 -10.79
CA ASP A 40 8.99 -16.35 -12.12
C ASP A 40 7.96 -15.91 -13.19
N SER A 41 6.65 -15.92 -12.85
CA SER A 41 5.57 -15.46 -13.71
C SER A 41 5.19 -14.00 -13.42
N PRO A 42 5.32 -13.08 -14.39
CA PRO A 42 4.85 -11.69 -14.27
C PRO A 42 3.32 -11.57 -14.42
N PHE A 43 2.63 -12.69 -14.65
CA PHE A 43 1.18 -12.73 -14.84
C PHE A 43 0.49 -13.23 -13.59
N LEU A 44 -0.67 -12.64 -13.27
CA LEU A 44 -1.59 -13.01 -12.18
C LEU A 44 -2.27 -14.39 -12.40
N ILE A 45 -1.56 -15.35 -13.02
CA ILE A 45 -2.05 -16.71 -13.25
C ILE A 45 -1.97 -17.54 -11.95
N LEU A 46 -1.04 -17.17 -11.06
CA LEU A 46 -0.87 -17.76 -9.74
C LEU A 46 -1.10 -16.70 -8.65
N PRO A 47 -1.53 -17.09 -7.43
CA PRO A 47 -1.61 -16.18 -6.31
C PRO A 47 -0.26 -15.50 -6.05
N LEU A 48 -0.25 -14.17 -6.03
CA LEU A 48 0.93 -13.36 -5.70
C LEU A 48 0.79 -12.79 -4.30
N THR A 49 1.90 -12.75 -3.57
CA THR A 49 1.97 -12.07 -2.28
C THR A 49 2.42 -10.64 -2.50
N PHE A 50 1.55 -9.69 -2.14
CA PHE A 50 1.88 -8.28 -2.09
C PHE A 50 2.15 -7.88 -0.64
N TYR A 51 3.21 -7.12 -0.40
CA TYR A 51 3.58 -6.65 0.93
C TYR A 51 3.96 -5.17 0.90
N HIS A 52 3.82 -4.52 2.06
CA HIS A 52 4.26 -3.15 2.27
C HIS A 52 5.26 -3.12 3.41
N THR A 53 6.43 -2.51 3.18
CA THR A 53 7.45 -2.34 4.21
C THR A 53 7.08 -1.17 5.13
N MET A 54 6.94 -1.43 6.43
CA MET A 54 6.59 -0.42 7.43
C MET A 54 7.82 0.39 7.90
N ASP A 55 8.49 1.06 6.97
CA ASP A 55 9.64 1.93 7.27
C ASP A 55 9.23 3.30 7.85
N HIS A 56 10.21 4.22 7.97
CA HIS A 56 9.97 5.55 8.53
C HIS A 56 8.97 6.42 7.76
N SER A 57 8.78 6.16 6.46
CA SER A 57 7.86 6.87 5.57
C SER A 57 6.48 6.22 5.50
N SER A 58 6.34 4.99 6.01
CA SER A 58 5.10 4.24 5.96
C SER A 58 3.96 4.97 6.69
N PRO A 59 2.78 5.11 6.06
CA PRO A 59 1.61 5.64 6.73
C PRO A 59 1.10 4.69 7.84
N LEU A 60 1.60 3.44 7.88
CA LEU A 60 1.27 2.41 8.88
C LEU A 60 2.26 2.34 10.04
N ARG A 61 3.28 3.21 10.08
CA ARG A 61 4.35 3.17 11.10
C ARG A 61 3.84 3.19 12.55
N ALA A 62 2.75 3.90 12.83
CA ALA A 62 2.18 3.98 14.18
C ALA A 62 1.72 2.61 14.73
N TRP A 63 1.52 1.62 13.86
CA TRP A 63 1.11 0.26 14.25
C TRP A 63 2.27 -0.75 14.26
N ALA A 64 3.47 -0.37 13.80
CA ALA A 64 4.60 -1.28 13.67
C ALA A 64 5.24 -1.71 15.01
N ALA A 65 4.90 -1.06 16.12
CA ALA A 65 5.50 -1.29 17.44
C ALA A 65 4.51 -1.85 18.48
N LYS A 66 3.45 -2.54 18.03
CA LYS A 66 2.47 -3.18 18.91
C LYS A 66 2.77 -4.66 19.12
#